data_AF-A0A849BJB3-F1
#
_entry.id   AF-A0A849BJB3-F1
#
_cell.length_a   1.000
_cell.length_b   1.000
_cell.length_c   1.000
_cell.angle_alpha   90.00
_cell.angle_beta   90.00
_cell.angle_gamma   90.00
#
_symmetry.space_group_name_H-M   'P 1'
#
loop_
_entity.id
_entity.type
_entity.pdbx_description
1 polymer ?
#
loop_
_entity_poly.entity_id
_entity_poly.type
_entity_poly.pdbx_seq_one_letter_code
_entity_poly.pdbx_strand_id
1 'polypeptide(L)' 'MNDQELTPWFPADVKPVRDGVYQRDYGSVSVYCAYRRGKWTVFGYTPKAAAWEVAVSNIEAPWRGLAKPAKEQ' A
#
# COMPACT_ATOMS: atom_id res chain seq x y z
N MET A 1 15.79 -12.41 -10.15
CA MET A 1 15.24 -11.18 -9.53
C MET A 1 13.80 -11.54 -9.21
N ASN A 2 13.40 -11.56 -7.94
CA ASN A 2 12.01 -11.87 -7.59
C ASN A 2 11.20 -10.62 -7.91
N ASP A 3 10.73 -10.51 -9.16
CA ASP A 3 9.76 -9.51 -9.58
C ASP A 3 8.49 -9.76 -8.77
N GLN A 4 8.39 -9.05 -7.64
CA GLN A 4 7.15 -8.96 -6.89
C GLN A 4 6.14 -8.35 -7.86
N GLU A 5 5.23 -9.14 -8.39
CA GLU A 5 4.20 -8.63 -9.28
C GLU A 5 3.42 -7.58 -8.48
N LEU A 6 3.36 -6.35 -8.97
CA LEU A 6 2.59 -5.28 -8.35
C LEU A 6 1.41 -5.00 -9.25
N THR A 7 0.26 -4.70 -8.67
CA THR A 7 -0.87 -4.26 -9.49
C THR A 7 -0.50 -2.92 -10.17
N PRO A 8 -1.21 -2.54 -11.24
CA PRO A 8 -1.17 -1.16 -11.73
C PRO A 8 -1.47 -0.17 -10.59
N TRP A 9 -1.00 1.07 -10.77
CA TRP A 9 -1.36 2.17 -9.90
C TRP A 9 -2.82 2.56 -10.13
N PHE A 10 -3.57 2.62 -9.04
CA PHE A 10 -4.91 3.18 -8.96
C PHE A 10 -4.82 4.63 -8.49
N PRO A 11 -5.68 5.52 -9.01
CA PRO A 11 -5.72 6.91 -8.58
C PRO A 11 -6.23 7.05 -7.14
N ALA A 12 -5.98 8.20 -6.50
CA ALA A 12 -6.24 8.42 -5.07
C ALA A 12 -7.73 8.43 -4.68
N ASP A 13 -8.59 8.79 -5.63
CA ASP A 13 -10.05 8.82 -5.50
C ASP A 13 -10.65 7.41 -5.48
N VAL A 14 -9.97 6.42 -6.07
CA VAL A 14 -10.33 5.00 -5.96
C VAL A 14 -9.79 4.45 -4.65
N LYS A 15 -10.65 3.80 -3.85
CA LYS A 15 -10.23 3.20 -2.57
C LYS A 15 -10.01 1.68 -2.70
N PRO A 16 -9.07 1.10 -1.94
CA PRO A 16 -8.97 -0.35 -1.85
C PRO A 16 -10.26 -0.97 -1.32
N VAL A 17 -10.65 -2.12 -1.89
CA VAL A 17 -11.84 -2.88 -1.46
C VAL A 17 -11.55 -3.72 -0.21
N ARG A 18 -10.29 -4.07 0.04
CA ARG A 18 -9.86 -4.94 1.13
C ARG A 18 -8.94 -4.20 2.08
N ASP A 19 -8.97 -4.61 3.34
CA ASP A 19 -7.95 -4.19 4.29
C ASP A 19 -6.61 -4.88 3.94
N GLY A 20 -5.50 -4.16 4.09
CA GLY A 20 -4.20 -4.68 3.70
C GLY A 20 -3.12 -3.61 3.66
N VAL A 21 -1.91 -4.02 3.25
CA VAL A 21 -0.79 -3.10 3.00
C VAL A 21 -0.64 -2.88 1.50
N TYR A 22 -0.47 -1.63 1.14
CA TYR A 22 -0.36 -1.16 -0.24
C TYR A 22 0.86 -0.27 -0.35
N GLN A 23 1.40 -0.16 -1.56
CA GLN A 23 2.36 0.89 -1.86
C GLN A 23 1.58 2.15 -2.28
N ARG A 24 1.99 3.31 -1.78
CA ARG A 24 1.43 4.62 -2.13
C ARG A 24 2.53 5.51 -2.68
N ASP A 25 2.19 6.28 -3.72
CA ASP A 25 3.11 7.20 -4.37
C ASP A 25 2.80 8.64 -3.96
N TYR A 26 3.72 9.28 -3.25
CA TYR A 26 3.63 10.68 -2.83
C TYR A 26 4.38 11.62 -3.80
N GLY A 27 4.69 11.16 -5.01
CA GLY A 27 5.31 11.94 -6.10
C GLY A 27 6.83 12.00 -6.03
N SER A 28 7.40 12.18 -4.84
CA SER A 28 8.85 12.12 -4.60
C SER A 28 9.34 10.78 -4.04
N VAL A 29 8.43 10.01 -3.46
CA VAL A 29 8.74 8.74 -2.80
C VAL A 29 7.54 7.80 -2.84
N SER A 30 7.83 6.52 -3.06
CA SER A 30 6.86 5.44 -2.86
C SER A 30 7.10 4.76 -1.52
N VAL A 31 6.08 4.71 -0.68
CA VAL A 31 6.12 4.14 0.67
C VAL A 31 4.99 3.14 0.88
N TYR A 32 5.03 2.36 1.95
CA TYR A 32 3.97 1.41 2.26
C TYR A 32 3.00 2.02 3.27
N CYS A 33 1.70 1.89 3.05
CA CYS A 33 0.66 2.31 3.98
C CYS A 33 -0.35 1.17 4.16
N ALA A 34 -0.94 1.06 5.34
CA ALA A 34 -2.07 0.16 5.52
C ALA A 34 -3.39 0.88 5.18
N TYR A 35 -4.31 0.14 4.55
CA TYR A 35 -5.70 0.52 4.46
C TYR A 35 -6.48 -0.37 5.41
N ARG A 36 -7.22 0.24 6.35
CA ARG A 36 -7.99 -0.47 7.37
C ARG A 36 -9.30 0.25 7.63
N ARG A 37 -10.42 -0.47 7.60
CA ARG A 37 -11.75 0.06 7.94
C ARG A 37 -12.07 1.36 7.19
N GLY A 38 -11.72 1.42 5.92
CA GLY A 38 -12.00 2.59 5.07
C GLY A 38 -11.03 3.75 5.20
N LYS A 39 -9.90 3.59 5.92
CA LYS A 39 -8.94 4.67 6.19
C LYS A 39 -7.52 4.24 5.89
N TRP A 40 -6.73 5.18 5.37
CA TRP A 40 -5.29 5.03 5.22
C TRP A 40 -4.59 5.31 6.55
N THR A 41 -3.50 4.58 6.82
CA THR A 41 -2.57 4.88 7.90
C THR A 41 -1.35 5.64 7.39
N VAL A 42 -0.53 6.14 8.32
CA VAL A 42 0.78 6.71 8.02
C VAL A 42 1.72 5.67 7.38
N PHE A 43 2.81 6.17 6.80
CA PHE A 43 3.71 5.35 6.01
C PHE A 43 4.72 4.57 6.88
N GLY A 44 5.07 3.39 6.40
CA GLY A 44 6.24 2.63 6.81
C GLY A 44 7.15 2.35 5.62
N TYR A 45 8.45 2.26 5.86
CA TYR A 45 9.45 1.98 4.82
C TYR A 45 9.46 0.51 4.34
N THR A 46 8.78 -0.37 5.07
CA THR A 46 8.60 -1.78 4.69
C THR A 46 7.13 -2.18 4.81
N PRO A 47 6.66 -3.20 4.07
CA PRO A 47 5.29 -3.69 4.20
C PRO A 47 4.97 -4.12 5.63
N LYS A 48 5.93 -4.76 6.31
CA LYS A 48 5.79 -5.19 7.71
C LYS A 48 5.63 -4.00 8.65
N ALA A 49 6.44 -2.94 8.51
CA ALA A 49 6.33 -1.75 9.33
C ALA A 49 4.96 -1.07 9.13
N ALA A 50 4.55 -0.88 7.87
CA ALA A 50 3.26 -0.27 7.54
C ALA A 50 2.05 -1.08 8.09
N ALA A 51 2.18 -2.41 8.21
CA ALA A 51 1.15 -3.24 8.81
C ALA A 51 0.94 -2.97 10.32
N TRP A 52 1.92 -2.41 11.02
CA TRP A 52 1.79 -2.09 12.45
C TRP A 52 1.32 -0.66 12.72
N GLU A 53 1.34 0.20 11.69
CA GLU A 53 0.89 1.59 11.82
C GLU A 53 -0.61 1.68 12.12
N VAL A 54 -0.95 2.55 13.06
CA VAL A 54 -2.34 2.82 13.48
C VAL A 54 -2.76 4.27 13.34
N ALA A 55 -1.79 5.19 13.21
CA ALA A 55 -2.08 6.60 12.99
C ALA A 55 -2.72 6.79 11.61
N VAL A 56 -3.84 7.49 11.55
CA VAL A 56 -4.60 7.74 10.31
C VAL A 56 -3.92 8.83 9.50
N SER A 57 -3.80 8.62 8.20
CA SER A 57 -3.38 9.63 7.23
C SER A 57 -4.59 10.11 6.44
N ASN A 58 -4.73 11.44 6.33
CA ASN A 58 -5.74 12.09 5.47
C ASN A 58 -5.16 12.50 4.11
N ILE A 59 -3.90 12.13 3.83
CA ILE A 59 -3.28 12.46 2.54
C ILE A 59 -3.84 11.51 1.49
N GLU A 60 -4.31 12.08 0.39
CA GLU A 60 -4.75 11.39 -0.81
C GLU A 60 -3.57 11.23 -1.77
N ALA A 61 -3.37 10.01 -2.27
CA ALA A 61 -2.23 9.62 -3.08
C ALA A 61 -2.56 8.30 -3.82
N PRO A 62 -2.10 8.14 -5.08
CA PRO A 62 -2.23 6.89 -5.81
C PRO A 62 -1.69 5.69 -5.03
N TRP A 63 -2.24 4.51 -5.29
CA TRP A 63 -1.86 3.29 -4.59
C TRP A 63 -1.81 2.08 -5.52
N ARG A 64 -1.06 1.06 -5.13
CA ARG A 64 -1.08 -0.25 -5.79
C ARG A 64 -0.96 -1.39 -4.78
N GLY A 65 -1.57 -2.52 -5.12
CA GLY A 65 -1.47 -3.76 -4.37
C GLY A 65 -0.10 -4.39 -4.52
N LEU A 66 0.37 -4.96 -3.41
CA LEU A 66 1.49 -5.90 -3.42
C LEU A 66 0.89 -7.23 -3.88
N ALA A 67 1.10 -7.67 -5.13
CA ALA A 67 0.65 -9.02 -5.46
C ALA A 67 1.44 -9.99 -4.59
N LYS A 68 0.79 -11.11 -4.25
CA LYS A 68 1.40 -12.18 -3.46
C LYS A 68 2.72 -12.58 -4.15
N PRO A 69 3.75 -13.00 -3.39
CA PRO A 69 4.88 -13.67 -4.04
C PRO A 69 4.30 -14.79 -4.92
N ALA A 70 4.68 -14.82 -6.20
CA ALA A 70 4.41 -15.95 -7.06
C ALA A 70 4.84 -17.19 -6.28
N LYS A 71 3.91 -18.11 -6.08
CA LYS A 71 4.04 -19.33 -5.26
C LYS A 71 5.47 -19.86 -5.31
N GLU A 72 6.14 -19.93 -4.16
CA GLU A 72 7.23 -20.90 -3.97
C GLU A 72 6.63 -22.27 -4.30
N GLN A 73 7.08 -22.86 -5.40
CA GLN A 73 6.85 -24.26 -5.76
C GLN A 73 7.75 -25.16 -4.92
#